data_AF-A0A2E7E5Y4-F1
#
_entry.id   AF-A0A2E7E5Y4-F1
#
_cell.length_a   1.000
_cell.length_b   1.000
_cell.length_c   1.000
_cell.angle_alpha   90.00
_cell.angle_beta   90.00
_cell.angle_gamma   90.00
#
_symmetry.space_group_name_H-M   'P 1'
#
loop_
_entity.id
_entity.type
_entity.pdbx_description
1 polymer ?
#
loop_
_entity_poly.entity_id
_entity_poly.type
_entity_poly.pdbx_seq_one_letter_code
_entity_poly.pdbx_strand_id
1 'polypeptide(L)'
;MKKLMTAVALAAITSASQAAEVNGISVADTLPGSANQSELRLVDLASQNYYYLDNAYVGAVYQSEQASAPERVEFIVTSDRISGRALGVSLYETMALQLEWDQYEALEPQMSSMVKMLDTKLEKGDRVVVTYSASKGAEVFVKGEYKGTLQGENLFALTAASWLKQDTQLDAVSGIAQTSSQQQDSLPL
;
A
#
# COMPACT_ATOMS: atom_id res chain seq x y z
N MET A 1 -21.82 -6.27 62.41
CA MET A 1 -22.29 -6.92 61.17
C MET A 1 -21.28 -6.60 60.07
N LYS A 2 -20.49 -7.59 59.62
CA LYS A 2 -19.42 -7.41 58.61
C LYS A 2 -20.05 -7.48 57.22
N LYS A 3 -20.01 -6.38 56.45
CA LYS A 3 -20.34 -6.40 55.02
C LYS A 3 -19.07 -6.80 54.25
N LEU A 4 -19.06 -8.00 53.68
CA LEU A 4 -18.08 -8.37 52.66
C LEU A 4 -18.40 -7.58 51.39
N MET A 5 -17.52 -6.67 50.98
CA MET A 5 -17.54 -6.10 49.63
C MET A 5 -16.80 -7.06 48.70
N THR A 6 -17.57 -7.76 47.87
CA THR A 6 -17.05 -8.54 46.74
C THR A 6 -16.63 -7.55 45.65
N ALA A 7 -15.33 -7.44 45.40
CA ALA A 7 -14.80 -6.72 44.24
C ALA A 7 -14.92 -7.61 43.00
N VAL A 8 -15.73 -7.19 42.04
CA VAL A 8 -15.81 -7.80 40.71
C VAL A 8 -14.63 -7.26 39.90
N ALA A 9 -13.63 -8.11 39.66
CA ALA A 9 -12.51 -7.80 38.76
C ALA A 9 -13.00 -7.87 37.31
N LEU A 10 -13.15 -6.72 36.68
CA LEU A 10 -13.47 -6.59 35.26
C LEU A 10 -12.19 -6.89 34.46
N ALA A 11 -12.04 -8.14 34.00
CA ALA A 11 -10.95 -8.52 33.12
C ALA A 11 -11.18 -7.89 31.74
N ALA A 12 -10.41 -6.84 31.44
CA ALA A 12 -10.34 -6.28 30.09
C ALA A 12 -9.73 -7.34 29.17
N ILE A 13 -10.54 -7.89 28.26
CA ILE A 13 -10.08 -8.75 27.18
C ILE A 13 -9.37 -7.83 26.20
N THR A 14 -8.05 -7.66 26.36
CA THR A 14 -7.22 -7.01 25.35
C THR A 14 -7.09 -7.99 24.20
N SER A 15 -7.82 -7.75 23.12
CA SER A 15 -7.62 -8.44 21.85
C SER A 15 -6.15 -8.29 21.46
N ALA A 16 -5.38 -9.36 21.55
CA ALA A 16 -4.01 -9.39 21.05
C ALA A 16 -4.08 -9.19 19.54
N SER A 17 -3.80 -7.97 19.09
CA SER A 17 -3.53 -7.71 17.68
C SER A 17 -2.28 -8.51 17.35
N GLN A 18 -2.44 -9.56 16.56
CA GLN A 18 -1.31 -10.29 16.03
C GLN A 18 -0.61 -9.38 15.01
N ALA A 19 0.71 -9.41 15.04
CA ALA A 19 1.54 -8.58 14.20
C ALA A 19 2.59 -9.44 13.53
N ALA A 20 2.60 -9.43 12.20
CA ALA A 20 3.66 -10.00 11.41
C ALA A 20 4.95 -9.20 11.59
N GLU A 21 6.08 -9.88 11.38
CA GLU A 21 7.40 -9.29 11.53
C GLU A 21 8.29 -9.64 10.35
N VAL A 22 9.01 -8.63 9.85
CA VAL A 22 10.11 -8.83 8.90
C VAL A 22 11.27 -7.94 9.32
N ASN A 23 12.47 -8.53 9.45
CA ASN A 23 13.69 -7.81 9.85
C ASN A 23 13.55 -6.94 11.13
N GLY A 24 12.80 -7.41 12.13
CA GLY A 24 12.56 -6.66 13.37
C GLY A 24 11.51 -5.53 13.24
N ILE A 25 10.84 -5.42 12.10
CA ILE A 25 9.76 -4.46 11.86
C ILE A 25 8.43 -5.17 12.02
N SER A 26 7.67 -4.75 13.02
CA SER A 26 6.34 -5.27 13.30
C SER A 26 5.27 -4.47 12.55
N VAL A 27 4.35 -5.19 11.92
CA VAL A 27 3.21 -4.63 11.18
C VAL A 27 1.94 -5.35 11.63
N ALA A 28 0.85 -4.62 11.79
CA ALA A 28 -0.40 -5.22 12.23
C ALA A 28 -0.92 -6.21 11.17
N ASP A 29 -1.36 -7.39 11.59
CA ASP A 29 -2.00 -8.38 10.68
C ASP A 29 -3.37 -7.92 10.20
N THR A 30 -3.94 -6.97 10.93
CA THR A 30 -5.30 -6.49 10.70
C THR A 30 -5.39 -5.01 11.01
N LEU A 31 -5.93 -4.24 10.07
CA LEU A 31 -6.23 -2.83 10.24
C LEU A 31 -7.75 -2.68 10.45
N PRO A 32 -8.16 -1.93 11.48
CA PRO A 32 -9.59 -1.75 11.75
C PRO A 32 -10.27 -1.06 10.57
N GLY A 33 -11.44 -1.55 10.21
CA GLY A 33 -12.29 -0.89 9.23
C GLY A 33 -12.68 0.52 9.68
N SER A 34 -12.97 1.38 8.70
CA SER A 34 -13.59 2.69 8.96
C SER A 34 -15.10 2.62 8.76
N ALA A 35 -15.84 3.71 9.00
CA ALA A 35 -17.30 3.72 8.89
C ALA A 35 -17.85 3.18 7.55
N ASN A 36 -17.06 3.23 6.48
CA ASN A 36 -17.43 2.78 5.14
C ASN A 36 -16.44 1.77 4.53
N GLN A 37 -15.51 1.21 5.31
CA GLN A 37 -14.55 0.21 4.82
C GLN A 37 -14.53 -1.00 5.77
N SER A 38 -14.54 -2.18 5.17
CA SER A 38 -14.30 -3.43 5.89
C SER A 38 -12.94 -3.42 6.57
N GLU A 39 -12.81 -4.29 7.58
CA GLU A 39 -11.51 -4.65 8.14
C GLU A 39 -10.55 -5.12 7.05
N LEU A 40 -9.30 -4.64 7.09
CA LEU A 40 -8.27 -5.04 6.13
C LEU A 40 -7.32 -6.04 6.76
N ARG A 41 -7.00 -7.12 6.05
CA ARG A 41 -6.04 -8.16 6.48
C ARG A 41 -4.75 -8.05 5.68
N LEU A 42 -3.62 -8.30 6.35
CA LEU A 42 -2.31 -8.38 5.72
C LEU A 42 -2.28 -9.60 4.78
N VAL A 43 -1.95 -9.38 3.50
CA VAL A 43 -1.85 -10.44 2.49
C VAL A 43 -0.43 -10.65 1.98
N ASP A 44 0.43 -9.64 2.07
CA ASP A 44 1.86 -9.80 1.77
C ASP A 44 2.73 -8.84 2.61
N LEU A 45 3.96 -9.27 2.90
CA LEU A 45 4.93 -8.54 3.70
C LEU A 45 6.35 -8.89 3.26
N ALA A 46 7.10 -7.90 2.80
CA ALA A 46 8.48 -8.09 2.34
C ALA A 46 9.36 -6.88 2.64
N SER A 47 10.67 -7.10 2.76
CA SER A 47 11.67 -6.05 2.82
C SER A 47 12.38 -5.93 1.48
N GLN A 48 12.74 -4.71 1.10
CA GLN A 48 13.36 -4.40 -0.18
C GLN A 48 14.66 -3.63 0.01
N ASN A 49 15.63 -3.98 -0.82
CA ASN A 49 16.88 -3.25 -0.94
C ASN A 49 16.70 -2.09 -1.92
N TYR A 50 17.41 -1.00 -1.69
CA TYR A 50 17.49 0.11 -2.64
C TYR A 50 18.95 0.38 -2.99
N TYR A 51 19.37 -0.03 -4.19
CA TYR A 51 20.77 -0.09 -4.59
C TYR A 51 21.63 -0.82 -3.54
N TYR A 52 22.58 -0.13 -2.90
CA TYR A 52 23.49 -0.66 -1.88
C TYR A 52 22.93 -0.56 -0.44
N LEU A 53 21.68 -0.13 -0.28
CA LEU A 53 21.01 -0.07 1.01
C LEU A 53 20.21 -1.35 1.23
N ASP A 54 20.76 -2.24 2.04
CA ASP A 54 20.06 -3.43 2.50
C ASP A 54 18.87 -3.04 3.39
N ASN A 55 17.73 -3.69 3.18
CA ASN A 55 16.50 -3.46 3.94
C ASN A 55 16.21 -1.95 4.03
N ALA A 56 16.07 -1.28 2.88
CA ALA A 56 15.85 0.15 2.83
C ALA A 56 14.44 0.52 3.33
N TYR A 57 13.47 -0.33 3.02
CA TYR A 57 12.10 -0.24 3.51
C TYR A 57 11.41 -1.62 3.53
N VAL A 58 10.28 -1.67 4.21
CA VAL A 58 9.36 -2.80 4.28
C VAL A 58 8.05 -2.40 3.63
N GLY A 59 7.51 -3.24 2.76
CA GLY A 59 6.18 -3.03 2.20
C GLY A 59 5.20 -4.07 2.73
N ALA A 60 4.00 -3.62 3.06
CA ALA A 60 2.90 -4.41 3.58
C ALA A 60 1.65 -4.17 2.73
N VAL A 61 1.06 -5.24 2.22
CA VAL A 61 -0.13 -5.19 1.36
C VAL A 61 -1.33 -5.70 2.12
N TYR A 62 -2.44 -4.97 2.04
CA TYR A 62 -3.65 -5.22 2.78
C TYR A 62 -4.87 -5.29 1.86
N GLN A 63 -5.81 -6.17 2.22
CA GLN A 63 -7.03 -6.46 1.46
C GLN A 63 -8.17 -6.84 2.41
N SER A 64 -9.40 -6.37 2.15
CA SER A 64 -10.58 -6.88 2.85
C SER A 64 -10.97 -8.27 2.35
N GLU A 65 -11.64 -9.04 3.20
CA GLU A 65 -12.06 -10.42 2.89
C GLU A 65 -12.96 -10.52 1.65
N GLN A 66 -13.73 -9.47 1.34
CA GLN A 66 -14.65 -9.43 0.21
C GLN A 66 -14.06 -8.78 -1.05
N ALA A 67 -12.91 -8.12 -0.95
CA ALA A 67 -12.27 -7.49 -2.10
C ALA A 67 -11.58 -8.55 -2.97
N SER A 68 -11.63 -8.37 -4.29
CA SER A 68 -10.89 -9.22 -5.25
C SER A 68 -9.46 -8.74 -5.49
N ALA A 69 -9.10 -7.56 -4.98
CA ALA A 69 -7.81 -6.92 -5.16
C ALA A 69 -7.37 -6.22 -3.86
N PRO A 70 -6.07 -5.92 -3.70
CA PRO A 70 -5.59 -5.12 -2.58
C PRO A 70 -6.31 -3.77 -2.49
N GLU A 71 -6.35 -3.21 -1.28
CA GLU A 71 -6.99 -1.90 -1.03
C GLU A 71 -6.03 -0.94 -0.33
N ARG A 72 -4.91 -1.45 0.22
CA ARG A 72 -3.90 -0.62 0.85
C ARG A 72 -2.51 -1.21 0.72
N VAL A 73 -1.54 -0.32 0.52
CA VAL A 73 -0.10 -0.62 0.60
C VAL A 73 0.54 0.35 1.57
N GLU A 74 1.38 -0.15 2.47
CA GLU A 74 2.20 0.66 3.35
C GLU A 74 3.68 0.39 3.10
N PHE A 75 4.48 1.45 2.95
CA PHE A 75 5.93 1.39 2.94
C PHE A 75 6.48 1.99 4.22
N ILE A 76 7.15 1.17 5.03
CA ILE A 76 7.78 1.55 6.29
C ILE A 76 9.27 1.72 6.05
N VAL A 77 9.78 2.93 6.24
CA VAL A 77 11.20 3.24 6.06
C VAL A 77 12.02 2.58 7.17
N THR A 78 13.06 1.84 6.80
CA THR A 78 13.91 1.11 7.75
C THR A 78 15.33 1.65 7.83
N SER A 79 15.69 2.55 6.91
CA SER A 79 17.01 3.19 6.80
C SER A 79 16.89 4.72 6.76
N ASP A 80 17.71 5.43 7.53
CA ASP A 80 17.79 6.90 7.47
C ASP A 80 18.49 7.43 6.21
N ARG A 81 18.92 6.52 5.31
CA ARG A 81 19.65 6.84 4.09
C ARG A 81 18.78 6.84 2.84
N ILE A 82 17.51 6.46 2.93
CA ILE A 82 16.56 6.55 1.82
C ILE A 82 15.66 7.78 2.01
N SER A 83 15.61 8.63 0.99
CA SER A 83 14.67 9.76 0.94
C SER A 83 13.32 9.31 0.38
N GLY A 84 12.27 10.09 0.62
CA GLY A 84 10.97 9.79 0.01
C GLY A 84 11.00 9.89 -1.51
N ARG A 85 11.81 10.79 -2.09
CA ARG A 85 12.06 10.82 -3.54
C ARG A 85 12.68 9.52 -4.05
N ALA A 86 13.69 8.99 -3.34
CA ALA A 86 14.34 7.74 -3.72
C ALA A 86 13.36 6.55 -3.67
N LEU A 87 12.51 6.49 -2.64
CA LEU A 87 11.41 5.53 -2.58
C LEU A 87 10.45 5.69 -3.77
N GLY A 88 10.03 6.92 -4.08
CA GLY A 88 9.15 7.21 -5.22
C GLY A 88 9.76 6.79 -6.56
N VAL A 89 11.06 7.06 -6.78
CA VAL A 89 11.80 6.61 -7.97
C VAL A 89 11.85 5.09 -8.03
N SER A 90 12.10 4.40 -6.92
CA SER A 90 12.08 2.93 -6.87
C SER A 90 10.72 2.36 -7.31
N LEU A 91 9.63 2.97 -6.85
CA LEU A 91 8.27 2.57 -7.26
C LEU A 91 8.06 2.84 -8.75
N TYR A 92 8.45 4.03 -9.23
CA TYR A 92 8.38 4.39 -10.64
C TYR A 92 9.08 3.35 -11.53
N GLU A 93 10.34 3.02 -11.21
CA GLU A 93 11.14 2.06 -11.98
C GLU A 93 10.49 0.68 -11.97
N THR A 94 10.01 0.22 -10.81
CA THR A 94 9.39 -1.10 -10.69
C THR A 94 8.07 -1.20 -11.46
N MET A 95 7.27 -0.13 -11.47
CA MET A 95 6.03 -0.09 -12.26
C MET A 95 6.33 -0.02 -13.77
N ALA A 96 7.31 0.79 -14.19
CA ALA A 96 7.69 0.92 -15.60
C ALA A 96 8.11 -0.42 -16.22
N LEU A 97 8.75 -1.28 -15.44
CA LEU A 97 9.16 -2.62 -15.89
C LEU A 97 8.00 -3.61 -16.09
N GLN A 98 6.80 -3.27 -15.61
CA GLN A 98 5.59 -4.12 -15.72
C GLN A 98 4.66 -3.70 -16.86
N LEU A 99 5.00 -2.62 -17.59
CA LEU A 99 4.11 -2.00 -18.56
C LEU A 99 4.63 -2.14 -19.99
N GLU A 100 3.71 -2.36 -20.91
CA GLU A 100 3.95 -2.11 -22.33
C GLU A 100 4.04 -0.60 -22.60
N TRP A 101 4.63 -0.22 -23.74
CA TRP A 101 4.95 1.18 -24.03
C TRP A 101 3.74 2.13 -24.03
N ASP A 102 2.60 1.69 -24.57
CA ASP A 102 1.35 2.45 -24.60
C ASP A 102 0.75 2.65 -23.21
N GLN A 103 0.79 1.62 -22.37
CA GLN A 103 0.36 1.69 -20.98
C GLN A 103 1.28 2.60 -20.16
N TYR A 104 2.59 2.50 -20.39
CA TYR A 104 3.58 3.38 -19.79
C TYR A 104 3.29 4.84 -20.18
N GLU A 105 3.13 5.15 -21.46
CA GLU A 105 2.84 6.51 -21.94
C GLU A 105 1.57 7.10 -21.29
N ALA A 106 0.52 6.27 -21.11
CA ALA A 106 -0.71 6.68 -20.46
C ALA A 106 -0.57 6.93 -18.95
N LEU A 107 0.27 6.15 -18.26
CA LEU A 107 0.40 6.18 -16.79
C LEU A 107 1.59 7.00 -16.28
N GLU A 108 2.56 7.32 -17.14
CA GLU A 108 3.77 8.07 -16.80
C GLU A 108 3.46 9.36 -16.02
N PRO A 109 2.48 10.21 -16.41
CA PRO A 109 2.22 11.44 -15.69
C PRO A 109 1.79 11.19 -14.23
N GLN A 110 1.04 10.12 -14.00
CA GLN A 110 0.58 9.75 -12.65
C GLN A 110 1.72 9.11 -11.85
N MET A 111 2.54 8.26 -12.46
CA MET A 111 3.75 7.70 -11.83
C MET A 111 4.71 8.82 -11.40
N SER A 112 4.95 9.80 -12.28
CA SER A 112 5.74 11.00 -12.00
C SER A 112 5.11 11.87 -10.91
N SER A 113 3.78 11.96 -10.86
CA SER A 113 3.07 12.65 -9.77
C SER A 113 3.28 11.95 -8.42
N MET A 114 3.29 10.62 -8.39
CA MET A 114 3.58 9.86 -7.17
C MET A 114 5.00 10.16 -6.67
N VAL A 115 6.01 10.18 -7.53
CA VAL A 115 7.39 10.58 -7.15
C VAL A 115 7.40 11.95 -6.47
N LYS A 116 6.65 12.92 -7.01
CA LYS A 116 6.55 14.28 -6.44
C LYS A 116 5.82 14.29 -5.09
N MET A 117 4.75 13.52 -4.93
CA MET A 117 4.02 13.42 -3.65
C MET A 117 4.90 12.85 -2.54
N LEU A 118 5.81 11.94 -2.90
CA LEU A 118 6.73 11.29 -1.97
C LEU A 118 8.00 12.11 -1.73
N ASP A 119 8.23 13.22 -2.45
CA ASP A 119 9.45 14.03 -2.38
C ASP A 119 9.54 14.84 -1.08
N THR A 120 9.75 14.13 0.01
CA THR A 120 9.94 14.67 1.35
C THR A 120 11.02 13.87 2.09
N LYS A 121 11.53 14.45 3.17
CA LYS A 121 12.46 13.77 4.05
C LYS A 121 11.73 12.66 4.80
N LEU A 122 12.27 11.45 4.73
CA LEU A 122 11.85 10.30 5.52
C LEU A 122 12.94 9.94 6.52
N GLU A 123 12.50 9.43 7.66
CA GLU A 123 13.33 8.89 8.74
C GLU A 123 12.89 7.45 9.02
N LYS A 124 13.75 6.68 9.67
CA LYS A 124 13.39 5.32 10.07
C LYS A 124 12.10 5.29 10.89
N GLY A 125 11.16 4.45 10.47
CA GLY A 125 9.84 4.29 11.05
C GLY A 125 8.76 5.15 10.39
N ASP A 126 9.12 6.13 9.56
CA ASP A 126 8.15 6.88 8.76
C ASP A 126 7.42 5.93 7.80
N ARG A 127 6.13 6.23 7.57
CA ARG A 127 5.26 5.45 6.68
C ARG A 127 4.82 6.26 5.48
N VAL A 128 4.88 5.65 4.31
CA VAL A 128 4.12 6.06 3.12
C VAL A 128 2.96 5.09 2.98
N VAL A 129 1.75 5.61 2.88
CA VAL A 129 0.52 4.82 2.83
C VAL A 129 -0.24 5.20 1.58
N VAL A 130 -0.62 4.20 0.79
CA VAL A 130 -1.50 4.37 -0.36
C VAL A 130 -2.75 3.53 -0.11
N THR A 131 -3.92 4.16 -0.07
CA THR A 131 -5.20 3.46 0.12
C THR A 131 -6.11 3.74 -1.06
N TYR A 132 -6.61 2.69 -1.70
CA TYR A 132 -7.54 2.78 -2.81
C TYR A 132 -8.98 2.63 -2.35
N SER A 133 -9.86 3.40 -2.98
CA SER A 133 -11.29 3.17 -2.96
C SER A 133 -11.90 3.58 -4.30
N ALA A 134 -12.88 2.83 -4.79
CA ALA A 134 -13.51 3.11 -6.08
C ALA A 134 -14.14 4.52 -6.18
N SER A 135 -14.58 5.08 -5.04
CA SER A 135 -15.24 6.40 -4.99
C SER A 135 -14.28 7.59 -5.01
N LYS A 136 -13.02 7.40 -4.63
CA LYS A 136 -12.05 8.49 -4.51
C LYS A 136 -10.82 8.32 -5.40
N GLY A 137 -10.43 7.08 -5.72
CA GLY A 137 -9.10 6.75 -6.23
C GLY A 137 -8.13 6.40 -5.10
N ALA A 138 -6.84 6.51 -5.37
CA ALA A 138 -5.76 6.15 -4.45
C ALA A 138 -5.29 7.37 -3.65
N GLU A 139 -5.67 7.44 -2.38
CA GLU A 139 -5.24 8.48 -1.44
C GLU A 139 -3.82 8.16 -0.93
N VAL A 140 -2.91 9.13 -1.07
CA VAL A 140 -1.50 9.00 -0.65
C VAL A 140 -1.26 9.81 0.62
N PHE A 141 -0.70 9.17 1.63
CA PHE A 141 -0.27 9.79 2.88
C PHE A 141 1.21 9.54 3.10
N VAL A 142 1.93 10.55 3.56
CA VAL A 142 3.34 10.43 3.93
C VAL A 142 3.50 10.99 5.33
N LYS A 143 4.00 10.18 6.26
CA LYS A 143 4.09 10.53 7.69
C LYS A 143 2.74 10.92 8.30
N GLY A 144 1.67 10.29 7.82
CA GLY A 144 0.30 10.60 8.22
C GLY A 144 -0.28 11.88 7.60
N GLU A 145 0.49 12.64 6.81
CA GLU A 145 0.01 13.83 6.11
C GLU A 145 -0.50 13.45 4.72
N TYR A 146 -1.72 13.88 4.38
CA TYR A 146 -2.30 13.69 3.06
C TYR A 146 -1.51 14.47 1.99
N LYS A 147 -1.06 13.80 0.93
CA LYS A 147 -0.29 14.38 -0.17
C LYS A 147 -1.08 14.53 -1.47
N GLY A 148 -2.21 13.85 -1.58
CA GLY A 148 -3.07 13.91 -2.75
C GLY A 148 -3.75 12.60 -3.06
N THR A 149 -4.47 12.60 -4.17
CA THR A 149 -5.17 11.43 -4.70
C THR A 149 -4.75 11.21 -6.14
N LEU A 150 -4.38 9.97 -6.44
CA LEU A 150 -4.13 9.50 -7.80
C LEU A 150 -5.41 8.85 -8.33
N GLN A 151 -5.86 9.27 -9.51
CA GLN A 151 -7.13 8.84 -10.08
C GLN A 151 -6.97 7.53 -10.88
N GLY A 152 -7.96 6.65 -10.75
CA GLY A 152 -7.99 5.35 -11.43
C GLY A 152 -7.35 4.22 -10.62
N GLU A 153 -7.80 3.00 -10.90
CA GLU A 153 -7.37 1.78 -10.22
C GLU A 153 -5.96 1.34 -10.65
N ASN A 154 -5.62 1.57 -11.92
CA ASN A 154 -4.44 1.00 -12.56
C ASN A 154 -3.14 1.34 -11.83
N LEU A 155 -2.96 2.60 -11.40
CA LEU A 155 -1.73 2.98 -10.72
C LEU A 155 -1.62 2.35 -9.32
N PHE A 156 -2.74 2.23 -8.60
CA PHE A 156 -2.75 1.52 -7.33
C PHE A 156 -2.47 0.04 -7.53
N ALA A 157 -3.12 -0.59 -8.52
CA ALA A 157 -2.90 -1.99 -8.86
C ALA A 157 -1.42 -2.26 -9.20
N LEU A 158 -0.77 -1.38 -9.97
CA LEU A 158 0.68 -1.47 -10.24
C LEU A 158 1.54 -1.27 -9.01
N THR A 159 1.15 -0.33 -8.13
CA THR A 159 1.86 -0.12 -6.85
C THR A 159 1.78 -1.36 -5.99
N ALA A 160 0.62 -1.99 -5.87
CA ALA A 160 0.45 -3.23 -5.14
C ALA A 160 1.17 -4.41 -5.84
N ALA A 161 1.04 -4.54 -7.16
CA ALA A 161 1.67 -5.59 -7.96
C ALA A 161 3.20 -5.51 -7.99
N SER A 162 3.78 -4.31 -7.81
CA SER A 162 5.23 -4.14 -7.61
C SER A 162 5.76 -4.86 -6.36
N TRP A 163 4.86 -5.25 -5.46
CA TRP A 163 5.19 -5.82 -4.16
C TRP A 163 4.72 -7.26 -3.93
N LEU A 164 3.77 -7.72 -4.73
CA LEU A 164 3.25 -9.08 -4.64
C LEU A 164 4.25 -10.08 -5.23
N LYS A 165 4.30 -11.29 -4.67
CA LYS A 165 5.04 -12.42 -5.28
C LYS A 165 4.62 -12.64 -6.73
N GLN A 166 5.57 -13.11 -7.56
CA GLN A 166 5.50 -13.17 -9.02
C GLN A 166 4.20 -13.78 -9.60
N ASP A 167 3.62 -14.78 -8.92
CA ASP A 167 2.41 -15.44 -9.39
C ASP A 167 1.16 -14.54 -9.29
N THR A 168 1.07 -13.68 -8.27
CA THR A 168 -0.04 -12.73 -8.06
C THR A 168 0.13 -11.45 -8.89
N GLN A 169 1.37 -11.14 -9.27
CA GLN A 169 1.70 -10.00 -10.13
C GLN A 169 1.11 -10.13 -11.54
N LEU A 170 1.11 -11.35 -12.10
CA LEU A 170 0.60 -11.61 -13.46
C LEU A 170 -0.91 -11.35 -13.59
N ASP A 171 -1.71 -11.72 -12.59
CA ASP A 171 -3.16 -11.50 -12.61
C ASP A 171 -3.53 -10.01 -12.50
N ALA A 172 -2.83 -9.27 -11.66
CA ALA A 172 -3.04 -7.82 -11.47
C ALA A 172 -2.67 -7.02 -12.73
N VAL A 173 -1.54 -7.32 -13.36
CA VAL A 173 -1.09 -6.65 -14.59
C VAL A 173 -1.98 -7.05 -15.78
N SER A 174 -2.43 -8.31 -15.85
CA SER A 174 -3.35 -8.77 -16.90
C SER A 174 -4.71 -8.05 -16.86
N GLY A 175 -5.21 -7.69 -15.68
CA GLY A 175 -6.44 -6.89 -15.53
C GLY A 175 -6.33 -5.47 -16.12
N ILE A 176 -5.13 -4.87 -16.08
CA ILE A 176 -4.85 -3.53 -16.64
C ILE A 176 -4.83 -3.56 -18.18
N ALA A 177 -4.35 -4.66 -18.78
CA ALA A 177 -4.36 -4.84 -20.23
C ALA A 177 -5.80 -4.95 -20.78
N GLN A 178 -6.71 -5.61 -20.06
CA GLN A 178 -8.10 -5.79 -20.51
C GLN A 178 -8.94 -4.51 -20.41
N THR A 179 -8.72 -3.67 -19.39
CA THR A 179 -9.41 -2.38 -19.24
C THR A 179 -8.98 -1.36 -20.30
N SER A 180 -7.70 -1.36 -20.67
CA SER A 180 -7.17 -0.49 -21.73
C SER A 180 -7.75 -0.82 -23.12
N SER A 181 -8.00 -2.10 -23.37
CA SER A 181 -8.58 -2.60 -24.64
C SER A 181 -10.04 -2.18 -24.83
N GLN A 182 -10.85 -2.17 -23.76
CA GLN A 182 -12.27 -1.81 -23.86
C GLN A 182 -12.52 -0.30 -23.98
N GLN A 183 -11.58 0.52 -23.51
CA GLN A 183 -11.71 1.97 -23.57
C GLN A 183 -11.39 2.55 -24.96
N GLN A 184 -10.61 1.83 -25.79
CA GLN A 184 -10.33 2.19 -27.19
C GLN A 184 -11.51 1.95 -28.14
N ASP A 185 -12.36 0.94 -27.88
CA ASP A 185 -13.53 0.61 -28.73
C ASP A 185 -14.74 1.56 -28.53
N SER A 186 -14.63 2.53 -27.62
CA SER A 186 -15.72 3.43 -27.24
C SER A 186 -15.61 4.86 -27.82
N LEU A 187 -14.59 5.14 -28.64
CA LEU A 187 -14.47 6.44 -29.32
C LEU A 187 -15.42 6.50 -30.52
N PRO A 188 -16.40 7.42 -30.55
CA PRO A 188 -17.20 7.62 -31.75
C PRO A 188 -16.32 8.17 -32.88
N LEU A 189 -16.46 7.57 -34.07
CA LEU A 189 -15.88 8.03 -35.34
C LEU A 189 -16.30 9.47 -35.67
#